data_AF-V8D2I9-F1
#
_entry.id   AF-V8D2I9-F1
#
_cell.length_a   1.000
_cell.length_b   1.000
_cell.length_c   1.000
_cell.angle_alpha   90.00
_cell.angle_beta   90.00
_cell.angle_gamma   90.00
#
_symmetry.space_group_name_H-M   'P 1'
#
loop_
_entity.id
_entity.type
_entity.pdbx_description
1 polymer ?
#
loop_
_entity_poly.entity_id
_entity_poly.type
_entity_poly.pdbx_seq_one_letter_code
_entity_poly.pdbx_strand_id
1 'polypeptide(L)'
;MTSQRVGRLIPAVMALSAAAFAWMAPAASADVADVTIVPGLSGGPTTPFGTGCTYLVIARTADAPHSPSESGVGIVDLNQASTLFPQELIWDYIDPYYSSPVVFDHAFALWTPHRPGEHAIMAFQTSAGGPIETVMVKPGTPIGPGCLVSP
;
A
#
# COMPACT_ATOMS: atom_id res chain seq x y z
N MET A 1 47.82 -64.63 -1.48
CA MET A 1 47.95 -64.75 -0.01
C MET A 1 49.30 -64.11 0.33
N THR A 2 49.49 -63.13 1.21
CA THR A 2 48.61 -62.40 2.16
C THR A 2 49.42 -61.17 2.64
N SER A 3 48.88 -60.03 3.09
CA SER A 3 47.50 -59.60 3.37
C SER A 3 47.42 -58.05 3.36
N GLN A 4 46.21 -57.46 3.32
CA GLN A 4 46.00 -56.04 3.63
C GLN A 4 44.86 -55.86 4.63
N ARG A 5 45.18 -55.34 5.82
CA ARG A 5 44.23 -54.82 6.81
C ARG A 5 44.69 -53.45 7.29
N VAL A 6 44.23 -52.41 6.61
CA VAL A 6 44.11 -51.03 7.11
C VAL A 6 42.76 -50.58 6.54
N GLY A 7 41.82 -49.99 7.27
CA GLY A 7 41.85 -49.45 8.63
C GLY A 7 40.65 -48.50 8.68
N ARG A 8 39.46 -49.06 8.91
CA ARG A 8 38.17 -48.40 8.64
C ARG A 8 37.85 -47.40 9.75
N LEU A 9 38.13 -46.11 9.55
CA LEU A 9 37.73 -45.04 10.47
C LEU A 9 37.13 -43.83 9.75
N ILE A 10 35.82 -43.68 9.96
CA ILE A 10 35.07 -42.45 10.29
C ILE A 10 34.81 -41.44 9.13
N PRO A 11 33.54 -41.28 8.70
CA PRO A 11 33.08 -40.16 7.88
C PRO A 11 32.62 -38.96 8.73
N ALA A 12 32.24 -37.88 8.03
CA ALA A 12 31.45 -36.73 8.51
C ALA A 12 32.17 -35.61 9.30
N VAL A 13 32.71 -34.62 8.59
CA VAL A 13 32.55 -33.17 8.90
C VAL A 13 32.49 -32.38 7.58
N MET A 14 31.28 -32.14 7.02
CA MET A 14 31.07 -31.10 5.99
C MET A 14 29.57 -30.75 5.84
N ALA A 15 28.94 -30.29 6.93
CA ALA A 15 27.50 -29.97 6.95
C ALA A 15 27.13 -28.87 7.98
N LEU A 16 27.98 -27.83 8.13
CA LEU A 16 27.82 -26.83 9.21
C LEU A 16 28.01 -25.35 8.79
N SER A 17 27.99 -25.05 7.48
CA SER A 17 28.30 -23.70 6.97
C SER A 17 27.11 -22.89 6.44
N ALA A 18 25.88 -23.45 6.44
CA ALA A 18 24.71 -22.81 5.82
C ALA A 18 23.74 -22.12 6.83
N ALA A 19 23.88 -22.35 8.14
CA ALA A 19 22.95 -21.84 9.14
C ALA A 19 23.22 -20.38 9.59
N ALA A 20 24.42 -19.83 9.31
CA ALA A 20 24.86 -18.55 9.86
C ALA A 20 24.34 -17.30 9.11
N PHE A 21 23.73 -17.45 7.93
CA PHE A 21 23.31 -16.31 7.09
C PHE A 21 21.80 -15.99 7.15
N ALA A 22 20.99 -16.80 7.83
CA ALA A 22 19.54 -16.58 7.93
C ALA A 22 19.13 -15.35 8.76
N TRP A 23 20.05 -14.73 9.51
CA TRP A 23 19.79 -13.55 10.35
C TRP A 23 20.23 -12.22 9.72
N MET A 24 20.67 -12.24 8.46
CA MET A 24 20.95 -11.04 7.67
C MET A 24 20.11 -10.99 6.38
N ALA A 25 18.96 -11.66 6.36
CA ALA A 25 17.91 -11.28 5.43
C ALA A 25 17.47 -9.86 5.82
N PRO A 26 17.57 -8.85 4.92
CA PRO A 26 16.89 -7.59 5.16
C PRO A 26 15.42 -7.91 5.37
N ALA A 27 14.80 -7.35 6.41
CA ALA A 27 13.34 -7.26 6.40
C ALA A 27 12.96 -6.57 5.09
N ALA A 28 12.02 -7.12 4.34
CA ALA A 28 11.46 -6.45 3.18
C ALA A 28 10.77 -5.19 3.70
N SER A 29 11.49 -4.07 3.65
CA SER A 29 11.12 -2.86 4.38
C SER A 29 10.03 -2.13 3.61
N ALA A 30 9.00 -1.72 4.35
CA ALA A 30 7.80 -1.02 3.88
C ALA A 30 6.90 -1.82 2.92
N ASP A 31 6.12 -2.71 3.54
CA ASP A 31 4.74 -2.90 3.10
C ASP A 31 3.90 -1.69 3.58
N VAL A 32 2.78 -1.41 2.92
CA VAL A 32 1.83 -0.39 3.39
C VAL A 32 1.02 -1.01 4.53
N ALA A 33 1.07 -0.39 5.72
CA ALA A 33 0.42 -0.92 6.91
C ALA A 33 -1.10 -0.76 6.90
N ASP A 34 -1.59 0.32 6.28
CA ASP A 34 -2.99 0.76 6.40
C ASP A 34 -3.32 1.79 5.30
N VAL A 35 -4.60 1.87 4.94
CA VAL A 35 -5.14 2.93 4.07
C VAL A 35 -6.48 3.39 4.65
N THR A 36 -6.64 4.70 4.82
CA THR A 36 -7.83 5.31 5.44
C THR A 36 -8.37 6.42 4.56
N ILE A 37 -9.69 6.48 4.39
CA ILE A 37 -10.38 7.54 3.64
C ILE A 37 -11.08 8.47 4.64
N VAL A 38 -10.69 9.74 4.66
CA VAL A 38 -11.22 10.73 5.60
C VAL A 38 -12.43 11.44 4.98
N PRO A 39 -13.65 11.30 5.54
CA PRO A 39 -14.85 11.93 4.99
C PRO A 39 -14.92 13.46 5.18
N GLY A 40 -14.13 14.03 6.10
CA GLY A 40 -14.15 15.47 6.37
C GLY A 40 -15.50 15.94 6.91
N LEU A 41 -16.08 16.97 6.27
CA LEU A 41 -17.40 17.52 6.60
C LEU A 41 -18.55 16.85 5.82
N SER A 42 -18.28 15.71 5.17
CA SER A 42 -19.24 14.98 4.36
C SER A 42 -20.19 14.14 5.20
N GLY A 43 -21.48 14.14 4.86
CA GLY A 43 -22.52 13.48 5.64
C GLY A 43 -23.68 12.94 4.82
N GLY A 44 -24.16 11.77 5.23
CA GLY A 44 -25.34 11.09 4.68
C GLY A 44 -25.89 10.07 5.67
N PRO A 45 -27.12 9.58 5.48
CA PRO A 45 -27.79 8.70 6.46
C PRO A 45 -27.25 7.27 6.48
N THR A 46 -26.52 6.83 5.45
CA THR A 46 -25.97 5.46 5.35
C THR A 46 -24.48 5.40 5.05
N THR A 47 -23.90 6.46 4.48
CA THR A 47 -22.48 6.58 4.15
C THR A 47 -22.12 8.06 4.08
N PRO A 48 -20.91 8.46 4.52
CA PRO A 48 -20.43 9.82 4.33
C PRO A 48 -19.76 10.02 2.96
N PHE A 49 -19.74 9.02 2.05
CA PHE A 49 -19.05 9.14 0.76
C PHE A 49 -20.02 9.33 -0.41
N GLY A 50 -19.79 10.40 -1.17
CA GLY A 50 -20.66 10.88 -2.25
C GLY A 50 -19.90 11.14 -3.55
N THR A 51 -20.55 10.89 -4.69
CA THR A 51 -19.98 11.19 -6.02
C THR A 51 -19.73 12.67 -6.24
N GLY A 52 -18.66 13.02 -6.94
CA GLY A 52 -18.27 14.40 -7.27
C GLY A 52 -17.69 15.19 -6.09
N CYS A 53 -17.55 14.56 -4.93
CA CYS A 53 -16.96 15.14 -3.74
C CYS A 53 -15.54 14.60 -3.52
N THR A 54 -14.63 15.43 -3.01
CA THR A 54 -13.22 15.08 -2.84
C THR A 54 -12.91 14.71 -1.40
N TYR A 55 -12.23 13.59 -1.22
CA TYR A 55 -11.87 13.00 0.07
C TYR A 55 -10.35 12.87 0.19
N LEU A 56 -9.83 12.96 1.41
CA LEU A 56 -8.41 12.71 1.66
C LEU A 56 -8.20 11.21 1.92
N VAL A 57 -7.41 10.57 1.07
CA VAL A 57 -6.87 9.22 1.32
C VAL A 57 -5.51 9.37 1.96
N ILE A 58 -5.30 8.61 3.03
CA ILE A 58 -4.06 8.54 3.80
C ILE A 58 -3.60 7.08 3.79
N ALA A 59 -2.45 6.80 3.19
CA ALA A 59 -1.77 5.52 3.29
C ALA A 59 -0.65 5.61 4.32
N ARG A 60 -0.56 4.67 5.26
CA ARG A 60 0.49 4.63 6.28
C ARG A 60 1.46 3.49 6.00
N THR A 61 2.76 3.75 6.06
CA THR A 61 3.81 2.77 5.79
C THR A 61 4.23 2.03 7.05
N ALA A 62 4.67 0.78 6.92
CA ALA A 62 5.17 -0.03 8.03
C ALA A 62 6.66 0.24 8.30
N ASP A 63 7.02 1.50 8.56
CA ASP A 63 8.41 1.91 8.73
C ASP A 63 8.95 1.64 10.14
N ALA A 64 10.22 1.24 10.21
CA ALA A 64 10.91 1.04 11.47
C ALA A 64 11.50 2.39 11.98
N PRO A 65 11.56 2.62 13.30
CA PRO A 65 12.20 3.82 13.84
C PRO A 65 13.63 4.00 13.29
N HIS A 66 13.88 5.16 12.69
CA HIS A 66 15.13 5.52 12.00
C HIS A 66 15.39 4.83 10.64
N SER A 67 14.37 4.25 10.00
CA SER A 67 14.43 3.72 8.63
C SER A 67 13.13 4.01 7.86
N PRO A 68 12.84 5.28 7.54
CA PRO A 68 11.66 5.66 6.75
C PRO A 68 11.76 5.10 5.32
N SER A 69 10.61 4.79 4.71
CA SER A 69 10.58 4.33 3.32
C SER A 69 10.86 5.47 2.35
N GLU A 70 11.98 5.35 1.62
CA GLU A 70 12.28 6.22 0.47
C GLU A 70 11.45 5.83 -0.77
N SER A 71 10.87 4.63 -0.78
CA SER A 71 9.91 4.18 -1.78
C SER A 71 8.59 4.96 -1.65
N GLY A 72 8.16 5.60 -2.73
CA GLY A 72 6.84 6.22 -2.80
C GLY A 72 5.70 5.18 -2.81
N VAL A 73 4.50 5.63 -2.44
CA VAL A 73 3.29 4.81 -2.40
C VAL A 73 2.41 5.09 -3.62
N GLY A 74 2.01 4.05 -4.34
CA GLY A 74 0.88 4.11 -5.27
C GLY A 74 -0.42 3.96 -4.49
N ILE A 75 -1.38 4.86 -4.71
CA ILE A 75 -2.76 4.72 -4.23
C ILE A 75 -3.62 4.50 -5.48
N VAL A 76 -4.60 3.60 -5.47
CA VAL A 76 -5.46 3.36 -6.64
C VAL A 76 -6.89 3.02 -6.23
N ASP A 77 -7.84 3.47 -7.05
CA ASP A 77 -9.22 2.99 -7.00
C ASP A 77 -9.36 1.81 -7.97
N LEU A 78 -9.51 0.61 -7.42
CA LEU A 78 -9.60 -0.64 -8.19
C LEU A 78 -10.83 -0.66 -9.12
N ASN A 79 -11.85 0.15 -8.84
CA ASN A 79 -13.06 0.27 -9.65
C ASN A 79 -12.89 1.22 -10.85
N GLN A 80 -11.75 1.91 -10.97
CA GLN A 80 -11.39 2.86 -12.03
C GLN A 80 -12.52 3.87 -12.28
N ALA A 81 -13.11 4.35 -11.18
CA ALA A 81 -14.37 5.07 -11.15
C ALA A 81 -14.23 6.44 -10.46
N SER A 82 -13.00 6.94 -10.33
CA SER A 82 -12.64 8.16 -9.63
C SER A 82 -11.44 8.85 -10.29
N THR A 83 -11.03 9.99 -9.72
CA THR A 83 -9.73 10.61 -9.97
C THR A 83 -8.95 10.72 -8.66
N LEU A 84 -7.64 10.48 -8.71
CA LEU A 84 -6.72 10.62 -7.59
C LEU A 84 -5.73 11.77 -7.86
N PHE A 85 -5.95 12.93 -7.25
CA PHE A 85 -5.07 14.09 -7.38
C PHE A 85 -4.04 14.13 -6.23
N PRO A 86 -2.77 14.53 -6.43
CA PRO A 86 -2.17 14.94 -7.70
C PRO A 86 -1.64 13.78 -8.55
N GLN A 87 -1.64 12.54 -8.03
CA GLN A 87 -0.91 11.42 -8.64
C GLN A 87 -1.27 11.13 -10.10
N GLU A 88 -2.55 11.07 -10.49
CA GLU A 88 -2.94 10.80 -11.89
C GLU A 88 -2.47 11.94 -12.79
N LEU A 89 -2.57 13.20 -12.33
CA LEU A 89 -2.10 14.37 -13.09
C LEU A 89 -0.59 14.33 -13.30
N ILE A 90 0.18 13.90 -12.30
CA ILE A 90 1.64 13.81 -12.42
C ILE A 90 2.00 12.62 -13.31
N TRP A 91 1.36 11.47 -13.12
CA TRP A 91 1.56 10.25 -13.92
C TRP A 91 1.26 10.46 -15.41
N ASP A 92 0.11 11.04 -15.74
CA ASP A 92 -0.35 11.21 -17.13
C ASP A 92 0.41 12.29 -17.90
N TYR A 93 0.92 13.33 -17.22
CA TYR A 93 1.41 14.55 -17.88
C TYR A 93 2.84 14.99 -17.53
N ILE A 94 3.48 14.42 -16.50
CA ILE A 94 4.78 14.91 -15.99
C ILE A 94 5.81 13.78 -15.86
N ASP A 95 5.49 12.71 -15.13
CA ASP A 95 6.38 11.58 -14.87
C ASP A 95 5.59 10.26 -14.79
N PRO A 96 5.69 9.37 -15.79
CA PRO A 96 4.96 8.10 -15.85
C PRO A 96 5.51 7.02 -14.89
N TYR A 97 6.40 7.40 -13.96
CA TYR A 97 6.85 6.58 -12.84
C TYR A 97 6.58 7.24 -11.48
N TYR A 98 5.74 8.28 -11.44
CA TYR A 98 5.39 8.97 -10.21
C TYR A 98 4.76 8.03 -9.18
N SER A 99 5.25 8.11 -7.95
CA SER A 99 4.63 7.52 -6.76
C SER A 99 4.54 8.60 -5.70
N SER A 100 3.50 8.54 -4.86
CA SER A 100 3.27 9.59 -3.86
C SER A 100 4.38 9.55 -2.80
N PRO A 101 5.09 10.65 -2.53
CA PRO A 101 6.19 10.65 -1.58
C PRO A 101 5.67 10.38 -0.17
N VAL A 102 6.43 9.58 0.58
CA VAL A 102 6.16 9.28 1.99
C VAL A 102 6.73 10.39 2.86
N VAL A 103 5.89 10.99 3.70
CA VAL A 103 6.26 12.08 4.62
C VAL A 103 5.80 11.71 6.02
N PHE A 104 6.75 11.50 6.93
CA PHE A 104 6.50 10.96 8.29
C PHE A 104 5.65 9.69 8.27
N ASP A 105 6.06 8.70 7.47
CA ASP A 105 5.42 7.39 7.34
C ASP A 105 3.99 7.43 6.75
N HIS A 106 3.62 8.54 6.09
CA HIS A 106 2.32 8.73 5.45
C HIS A 106 2.45 9.24 4.00
N ALA A 107 1.65 8.67 3.09
CA ALA A 107 1.43 9.18 1.74
C ALA A 107 -0.04 9.61 1.57
N PHE A 108 -0.29 10.59 0.70
CA PHE A 108 -1.57 11.27 0.62
C PHE A 108 -2.07 11.40 -0.82
N ALA A 109 -3.36 11.19 -1.04
CA ALA A 109 -4.04 11.50 -2.30
C ALA A 109 -5.43 12.11 -2.04
N LEU A 110 -5.90 12.92 -2.98
CA LEU A 110 -7.26 13.46 -3.03
C LEU A 110 -8.10 12.61 -3.98
N TRP A 111 -9.01 11.82 -3.44
CA TRP A 111 -9.87 10.89 -4.17
C TRP A 111 -11.25 11.53 -4.44
N THR A 112 -11.67 11.53 -5.70
CA THR A 112 -12.99 12.02 -6.12
C THR A 112 -13.72 10.95 -6.92
N PRO A 113 -14.67 10.18 -6.35
CA PRO A 113 -15.45 9.18 -7.08
C PRO A 113 -16.48 9.83 -8.00
N HIS A 114 -16.62 9.29 -9.21
CA HIS A 114 -17.49 9.80 -10.27
C HIS A 114 -18.73 8.94 -10.51
N ARG A 115 -18.78 7.72 -9.97
CA ARG A 115 -19.89 6.78 -10.11
C ARG A 115 -20.35 6.30 -8.72
N PRO A 116 -21.65 6.09 -8.46
CA PRO A 116 -22.10 5.42 -7.25
C PRO A 116 -21.78 3.93 -7.28
N GLY A 117 -21.64 3.32 -6.10
CA GLY A 117 -21.35 1.90 -5.93
C GLY A 117 -20.33 1.65 -4.83
N GLU A 118 -19.89 0.40 -4.70
CA GLU A 118 -18.74 0.05 -3.88
C GLU A 118 -17.45 0.49 -4.57
N HIS A 119 -16.55 1.13 -3.83
CA HIS A 119 -15.19 1.46 -4.26
C HIS A 119 -14.17 0.82 -3.32
N ALA A 120 -13.14 0.20 -3.89
CA ALA A 120 -12.04 -0.41 -3.16
C ALA A 120 -10.75 0.38 -3.45
N ILE A 121 -10.28 1.11 -2.45
CA ILE A 121 -9.05 1.93 -2.54
C ILE A 121 -7.89 1.13 -1.97
N MET A 122 -6.93 0.78 -2.83
CA MET A 122 -5.69 0.11 -2.44
C MET A 122 -4.57 1.13 -2.31
N ALA A 123 -3.66 0.91 -1.36
CA ALA A 123 -2.35 1.56 -1.34
C ALA A 123 -1.24 0.50 -1.36
N PHE A 124 -0.16 0.71 -2.11
CA PHE A 124 0.91 -0.27 -2.30
C PHE A 124 2.27 0.40 -2.54
N GLN A 125 3.36 -0.27 -2.14
CA GLN A 125 4.74 0.09 -2.53
C GLN A 125 5.40 -0.96 -3.43
N THR A 126 4.89 -2.19 -3.46
CA THR A 126 5.49 -3.30 -4.21
C THR A 126 4.47 -4.01 -5.09
N SER A 127 4.94 -4.89 -5.98
CA SER A 127 4.08 -5.72 -6.83
C SER A 127 3.28 -6.79 -6.06
N ALA A 128 3.45 -6.92 -4.74
CA ALA A 128 2.62 -7.77 -3.89
C ALA A 128 1.22 -7.16 -3.63
N GLY A 129 1.02 -5.87 -3.93
CA GLY A 129 -0.18 -5.10 -3.55
C GLY A 129 -0.01 -4.44 -2.19
N GLY A 130 -1.12 -4.32 -1.46
CA GLY A 130 -1.17 -3.77 -0.11
C GLY A 130 -2.61 -3.73 0.43
N PRO A 131 -2.88 -3.01 1.53
CA PRO A 131 -4.19 -2.94 2.17
C PRO A 131 -5.22 -2.27 1.25
N ILE A 132 -6.48 -2.67 1.43
CA ILE A 132 -7.64 -2.19 0.68
C ILE A 132 -8.66 -1.68 1.68
N GLU A 133 -9.08 -0.43 1.53
CA GLU A 133 -10.24 0.14 2.23
C GLU A 133 -11.42 0.19 1.28
N THR A 134 -12.54 -0.42 1.68
CA THR A 134 -13.74 -0.55 0.85
C THR A 134 -14.86 0.32 1.39
N VAL A 135 -15.36 1.24 0.57
CA VAL A 135 -16.41 2.19 0.95
C VAL A 135 -17.57 2.20 -0.04
N MET A 136 -18.79 2.41 0.49
CA MET A 136 -19.98 2.59 -0.33
C MET A 136 -20.13 4.07 -0.71
N VAL A 137 -20.08 4.38 -2.00
CA VAL A 137 -20.31 5.72 -2.56
C VAL A 137 -21.74 5.83 -3.06
N LYS A 138 -22.43 6.91 -2.69
CA LYS A 138 -23.78 7.23 -3.17
C LYS A 138 -23.79 8.53 -3.98
N PRO A 139 -24.89 8.88 -4.68
CA PRO A 139 -25.06 10.21 -5.25
C PRO A 139 -24.79 11.31 -4.21
N GLY A 140 -23.82 12.18 -4.52
CA GLY A 140 -23.38 13.28 -3.66
C GLY A 140 -23.68 14.64 -4.29
N THR A 141 -23.91 15.65 -3.44
CA THR A 141 -23.90 17.06 -3.83
C THR A 141 -22.74 17.77 -3.12
N PRO A 142 -21.71 18.23 -3.84
CA PRO A 142 -20.60 18.97 -3.23
C PRO A 142 -21.07 20.34 -2.72
N ILE A 143 -20.76 20.63 -1.47
CA ILE A 143 -21.08 21.88 -0.77
C ILE A 143 -19.80 22.50 -0.19
N GLY A 144 -18.89 22.89 -1.08
CA GLY A 144 -17.57 23.39 -0.71
C GLY A 144 -16.70 22.26 -0.12
N PRO A 145 -16.19 22.38 1.13
CA PRO A 145 -15.35 21.37 1.76
C PRO A 145 -16.09 20.13 2.31
N GLY A 146 -17.38 19.98 2.02
CA GLY A 146 -18.21 18.84 2.42
C GLY A 146 -19.10 18.33 1.28
N CYS A 147 -19.80 17.23 1.54
CA CYS A 147 -20.79 16.64 0.63
C CYS A 147 -22.10 16.40 1.38
N LEU A 148 -23.23 16.64 0.72
CA LEU A 148 -24.52 16.08 1.12
C LEU A 148 -24.73 14.79 0.33
N VAL A 149 -24.76 13.66 1.01
CA VAL A 149 -24.86 12.33 0.41
C VAL A 149 -26.29 11.81 0.50
N SER A 150 -26.81 11.26 -0.60
CA SER A 150 -28.18 10.76 -0.65
C SER A 150 -28.41 9.55 0.27
N PRO A 151 -29.68 9.28 0.64
CA PRO A 151 -30.09 7.99 1.16
C PRO A 151 -29.84 6.82 0.19
#